data_AF-A0A708ARN2-F1
#
_entry.id   AF-A0A708ARN2-F1
#
_cell.length_a   1.000
_cell.length_b   1.000
_cell.length_c   1.000
_cell.angle_alpha   90.00
_cell.angle_beta   90.00
_cell.angle_gamma   90.00
#
_symmetry.space_group_name_H-M   'P 1'
#
loop_
_entity.id
_entity.type
_entity.pdbx_description
1 polymer ?
#
loop_
_entity_poly.entity_id
_entity_poly.type
_entity_poly.pdbx_seq_one_letter_code
_entity_poly.pdbx_strand_id
1 'polypeptide(L)'
;AYTIPAKTKGYKGVLSVGRVQTPVLGLIVNRTRANKNHKSSFYYTMTGHFQRGADVIRANWKPGEFAPLTDRKLLDKTWANGTATSLAGKPATVEAAATDDKKTAAPLPFNLVRLQQYMNKKFKMTAQKTLDITQQLREKYKAITYNRSDCSYLSDEQFSEAP
;
A
#
# COMPACT_ATOMS: atom_id res chain seq x y z
N ALA A 1 -20.90 9.98 -29.65
CA ALA A 1 -19.55 9.62 -30.17
C ALA A 1 -19.27 8.11 -30.11
N TYR A 2 -19.30 7.44 -28.95
CA TYR A 2 -18.85 6.03 -28.85
C TYR A 2 -19.96 4.96 -28.96
N THR A 3 -21.14 5.20 -28.39
CA THR A 3 -22.25 4.23 -28.43
C THR A 3 -22.77 3.97 -29.84
N ILE A 4 -22.95 5.02 -30.65
CA ILE A 4 -23.52 4.90 -32.00
C ILE A 4 -22.63 4.02 -32.91
N PRO A 5 -21.30 4.27 -33.04
CA PRO A 5 -20.42 3.39 -33.79
C PRO A 5 -20.26 1.98 -33.20
N ALA A 6 -20.49 1.79 -31.91
CA ALA A 6 -20.48 0.45 -31.31
C ALA A 6 -21.74 -0.33 -31.66
N LYS A 7 -22.90 0.34 -31.69
CA LYS A 7 -24.18 -0.26 -32.10
C LYS A 7 -24.16 -0.70 -33.56
N THR A 8 -23.54 0.06 -34.45
CA THR A 8 -23.37 -0.36 -35.85
C THR A 8 -22.49 -1.62 -35.99
N LYS A 9 -21.64 -1.90 -34.99
CA LYS A 9 -20.83 -3.14 -34.88
C LYS A 9 -21.50 -4.25 -34.05
N GLY A 10 -22.79 -4.13 -33.74
CA GLY A 10 -23.57 -5.17 -33.05
C GLY A 10 -23.60 -5.08 -31.51
N TYR A 11 -22.98 -4.07 -30.90
CA TYR A 11 -23.07 -3.86 -29.45
C TYR A 11 -24.46 -3.35 -29.06
N LYS A 12 -25.19 -4.06 -28.19
CA LYS A 12 -26.57 -3.71 -27.82
C LYS A 12 -26.69 -2.73 -26.65
N GLY A 13 -25.58 -2.39 -25.97
CA GLY A 13 -25.57 -1.54 -24.78
C GLY A 13 -25.25 -0.06 -25.04
N VAL A 14 -24.89 0.63 -23.95
CA VAL A 14 -24.37 2.00 -23.96
C VAL A 14 -22.88 1.99 -23.62
N LEU A 15 -22.08 2.80 -24.34
CA LEU A 15 -20.70 3.09 -23.98
C LEU A 15 -20.64 4.52 -23.43
N SER A 16 -20.88 4.65 -22.13
CA SER A 16 -20.85 5.94 -21.44
C SER A 16 -19.41 6.46 -21.32
N VAL A 17 -19.22 7.74 -21.64
CA VAL A 17 -17.94 8.43 -21.49
C VAL A 17 -18.17 9.67 -20.66
N GLY A 18 -17.31 9.90 -19.66
CA GLY A 18 -17.43 11.07 -18.80
C GLY A 18 -16.18 11.30 -17.95
N ARG A 19 -16.01 12.55 -17.51
CA ARG A 19 -14.80 13.04 -16.81
C ARG A 19 -14.44 12.30 -15.51
N VAL A 20 -15.38 11.58 -14.89
CA VAL A 20 -15.14 10.81 -13.65
C VAL A 20 -15.19 9.30 -13.94
N GLN A 21 -16.29 8.81 -14.52
CA GLN A 21 -16.45 7.36 -14.77
C GLN A 21 -15.36 6.78 -15.68
N THR A 22 -14.92 7.52 -16.70
CA THR A 22 -13.94 7.00 -17.68
C THR A 22 -12.54 6.93 -17.09
N PRO A 23 -12.01 7.95 -16.37
CA PRO A 23 -10.74 7.79 -15.64
C PRO A 23 -10.78 6.69 -14.58
N VAL A 24 -11.87 6.53 -13.84
CA VAL A 24 -12.02 5.45 -12.84
C VAL A 24 -11.93 4.08 -13.51
N LEU A 25 -12.64 3.86 -14.62
CA LEU A 25 -12.51 2.64 -15.41
C LEU A 25 -11.07 2.46 -15.94
N GLY A 26 -10.44 3.54 -16.38
CA GLY A 26 -9.05 3.57 -16.83
C GLY A 26 -8.06 3.06 -15.78
N LEU A 27 -8.22 3.44 -14.51
CA LEU A 27 -7.38 2.94 -13.41
C LEU A 27 -7.47 1.41 -13.27
N ILE A 28 -8.67 0.86 -13.36
CA ILE A 28 -8.93 -0.59 -13.27
C ILE A 28 -8.32 -1.32 -14.47
N VAL A 29 -8.56 -0.81 -15.68
CA VAL A 29 -8.04 -1.40 -16.92
C VAL A 29 -6.51 -1.37 -16.94
N ASN A 30 -5.89 -0.26 -16.58
CA ASN A 30 -4.43 -0.12 -16.52
C ASN A 30 -3.82 -1.09 -15.52
N ARG A 31 -4.39 -1.20 -14.31
CA ARG A 31 -3.94 -2.19 -13.32
C ARG A 31 -4.11 -3.63 -13.84
N THR A 32 -5.22 -3.92 -14.50
CA THR A 32 -5.48 -5.24 -15.08
C THR A 32 -4.45 -5.59 -16.16
N ARG A 33 -4.14 -4.63 -17.05
CA ARG A 33 -3.10 -4.80 -18.09
C ARG A 33 -1.71 -4.97 -17.47
N ALA A 34 -1.36 -4.17 -16.47
CA ALA A 34 -0.10 -4.32 -15.74
C ALA A 34 0.04 -5.70 -15.11
N ASN A 35 -1.03 -6.23 -14.49
CA ASN A 35 -1.05 -7.58 -13.93
C ASN A 35 -0.95 -8.67 -15.01
N LYS A 36 -1.70 -8.55 -16.11
CA LYS A 36 -1.67 -9.51 -17.23
C LYS A 36 -0.30 -9.56 -17.93
N ASN A 37 0.37 -8.42 -18.02
CA ASN A 37 1.68 -8.28 -18.65
C ASN A 37 2.84 -8.51 -17.66
N HIS A 38 2.55 -8.76 -16.38
CA HIS A 38 3.57 -9.01 -15.38
C HIS A 38 4.26 -10.34 -15.69
N LYS A 39 5.59 -10.30 -15.85
CA LYS A 39 6.43 -11.48 -15.95
C LYS A 39 7.19 -11.63 -14.66
N SER A 40 6.90 -12.71 -13.92
CA SER A 40 7.64 -13.04 -12.71
C SER A 40 9.12 -13.25 -13.05
N SER A 41 10.00 -12.65 -12.26
CA SER A 41 11.44 -12.85 -12.35
C SER A 41 12.01 -13.22 -10.99
N PHE A 42 13.00 -14.11 -10.98
CA PHE A 42 13.74 -14.43 -9.78
C PHE A 42 14.73 -13.32 -9.47
N TYR A 43 14.87 -13.02 -8.19
CA TYR A 43 15.97 -12.24 -7.66
C TYR A 43 16.43 -12.91 -6.38
N TYR A 44 17.70 -12.70 -6.06
CA TYR A 44 18.35 -13.34 -4.94
C TYR A 44 18.60 -12.30 -3.85
N THR A 45 18.29 -12.69 -2.62
CA THR A 45 18.69 -11.95 -1.43
C THR A 45 19.62 -12.84 -0.64
N MET A 46 20.61 -12.23 0.01
CA MET A 46 21.54 -12.94 0.85
C MET A 46 21.30 -12.52 2.30
N THR A 47 21.34 -13.50 3.19
CA THR A 47 21.19 -13.29 4.63
C THR A 47 22.39 -13.95 5.31
N GLY A 48 23.08 -13.19 6.17
CA GLY A 48 24.09 -13.72 7.08
C GLY A 48 23.49 -14.07 8.43
N HIS A 49 23.94 -15.18 9.01
CA HIS A 49 23.61 -15.60 10.37
C HIS A 49 24.89 -15.55 11.20
N PHE A 50 24.92 -14.69 12.22
CA PHE A 50 26.09 -14.44 13.05
C PHE A 50 25.81 -14.89 14.47
N GLN A 51 26.67 -15.75 15.03
CA GLN A 51 26.54 -16.24 16.39
C GLN A 51 27.37 -15.38 17.36
N ARG A 52 26.76 -15.01 18.49
CA ARG A 52 27.42 -14.39 19.63
C ARG A 52 26.96 -15.10 20.90
N GLY A 53 27.75 -16.05 21.40
CA GLY A 53 27.33 -16.90 22.50
C GLY A 53 26.10 -17.73 22.11
N ALA A 54 25.00 -17.58 22.84
CA ALA A 54 23.73 -18.24 22.52
C ALA A 54 22.86 -17.45 21.51
N ASP A 55 23.19 -16.19 21.23
CA ASP A 55 22.38 -15.33 20.37
C ASP A 55 22.73 -15.50 18.89
N VAL A 56 21.70 -15.49 18.04
CA VAL A 56 21.84 -15.50 16.57
C VAL A 56 21.33 -14.17 16.01
N ILE A 57 22.22 -13.41 15.40
CA ILE A 57 21.90 -12.15 14.71
C ILE A 57 21.74 -12.45 13.22
N ARG A 58 20.58 -12.08 12.66
CA ARG A 58 20.32 -12.15 11.22
C ARG A 58 20.57 -10.79 10.59
N ALA A 59 21.46 -10.71 9.60
CA ALA A 59 21.64 -9.48 8.82
C ALA A 59 21.36 -9.72 7.34
N ASN A 60 20.64 -8.78 6.72
CA ASN A 60 20.45 -8.80 5.27
C ASN A 60 21.69 -8.21 4.60
N TRP A 61 22.16 -8.87 3.55
CA TRP A 61 23.26 -8.36 2.75
C TRP A 61 22.86 -7.04 2.08
N LYS A 62 23.72 -6.05 2.20
CA LYS A 62 23.62 -4.78 1.48
C LYS A 62 24.54 -4.86 0.26
N PRO A 63 24.03 -4.69 -0.97
CA PRO A 63 24.86 -4.70 -2.16
C PRO A 63 25.97 -3.64 -2.11
N GLY A 64 27.20 -4.07 -2.40
CA GLY A 64 28.32 -3.17 -2.64
C GLY A 64 28.31 -2.61 -4.06
N GLU A 65 29.23 -1.69 -4.36
CA GLU A 65 29.32 -0.99 -5.64
C GLU A 65 29.46 -1.93 -6.85
N PHE A 66 30.17 -3.05 -6.70
CA PHE A 66 30.44 -4.01 -7.76
C PHE A 66 29.39 -5.13 -7.88
N ALA A 67 28.28 -5.04 -7.14
CA ALA A 67 27.22 -6.04 -7.24
C ALA A 67 26.47 -5.91 -8.58
N PRO A 68 26.28 -7.00 -9.36
CA PRO A 68 25.57 -6.96 -10.63
C PRO A 68 24.05 -6.88 -10.38
N LEU A 69 23.57 -5.66 -10.16
CA LEU A 69 22.16 -5.38 -9.90
C LEU A 69 21.44 -4.92 -11.16
N THR A 70 20.22 -5.43 -11.35
CA THR A 70 19.22 -4.88 -12.28
C THR A 70 18.07 -4.34 -11.44
N ASP A 71 17.71 -3.07 -11.58
CA ASP A 71 16.64 -2.43 -10.80
C ASP A 71 16.77 -2.64 -9.28
N ARG A 72 18.00 -2.51 -8.75
CA ARG A 72 18.36 -2.74 -7.34
C ARG A 72 18.17 -4.20 -6.86
N LYS A 73 18.01 -5.15 -7.78
CA LYS A 73 17.86 -6.58 -7.48
C LYS A 73 19.00 -7.38 -8.09
N LEU A 74 19.52 -8.34 -7.33
CA LEU A 74 20.53 -9.28 -7.82
C LEU A 74 19.83 -10.42 -8.57
N LEU A 75 20.07 -10.54 -9.88
CA LEU A 75 19.45 -11.57 -10.71
C LEU A 75 20.37 -12.77 -10.98
N ASP A 76 21.67 -12.62 -10.76
CA ASP A 76 22.66 -13.67 -10.99
C ASP A 76 22.79 -14.58 -9.76
N LYS A 77 22.30 -15.82 -9.91
CA LYS A 77 22.37 -16.85 -8.86
C LYS A 77 23.81 -17.30 -8.58
N THR A 78 24.64 -17.40 -9.62
CA THR A 78 26.02 -17.88 -9.51
C THR A 78 26.84 -16.85 -8.75
N TRP A 79 26.66 -15.57 -9.07
CA TRP A 79 27.28 -14.48 -8.33
C TRP A 79 26.82 -14.45 -6.86
N ALA A 80 25.51 -14.60 -6.62
CA ALA A 80 24.96 -14.65 -5.26
C ALA A 80 25.57 -15.80 -4.44
N ASN A 81 25.60 -17.01 -5.00
CA ASN A 81 26.16 -18.19 -4.35
C ASN A 81 27.67 -18.06 -4.13
N GLY A 82 28.41 -17.57 -5.12
CA GLY A 82 29.86 -17.35 -5.00
C GLY A 82 30.19 -16.35 -3.90
N THR A 83 29.42 -15.27 -3.81
CA THR A 83 29.57 -14.27 -2.73
C THR A 83 29.17 -14.86 -1.37
N ALA A 84 28.10 -15.64 -1.30
CA ALA A 84 27.68 -16.30 -0.05
C ALA A 84 28.76 -17.27 0.46
N THR A 85 29.29 -18.11 -0.43
CA THR A 85 30.37 -19.05 -0.10
C THR A 85 31.66 -18.32 0.31
N SER A 86 32.00 -17.22 -0.37
CA SER A 86 33.22 -16.46 -0.03
C SER A 86 33.13 -15.72 1.30
N LEU A 87 31.92 -15.45 1.80
CA LEU A 87 31.66 -14.82 3.09
C LEU A 87 31.41 -15.84 4.21
N ALA A 88 31.12 -17.09 3.89
CA ALA A 88 30.83 -18.12 4.87
C ALA A 88 32.03 -18.37 5.81
N GLY A 89 31.77 -18.42 7.12
CA GLY A 89 32.79 -18.66 8.14
C GLY A 89 33.74 -17.49 8.41
N LYS A 90 33.61 -16.36 7.71
CA LYS A 90 34.41 -15.17 8.00
C LYS A 90 33.92 -14.44 9.25
N PRO A 91 34.82 -13.82 10.03
CA PRO A 91 34.42 -13.00 11.15
C PRO A 91 33.65 -11.77 10.65
N ALA A 92 32.69 -11.32 11.45
CA ALA A 92 31.95 -10.10 11.20
C ALA A 92 32.15 -9.11 12.36
N THR A 93 32.24 -7.83 12.04
CA THR A 93 32.38 -6.75 13.01
C THR A 93 31.17 -5.84 12.90
N VAL A 94 30.66 -5.38 14.04
CA VAL A 94 29.61 -4.36 14.09
C VAL A 94 30.26 -3.00 13.83
N GLU A 95 29.96 -2.39 12.67
CA GLU A 95 30.48 -1.06 12.33
C GLU A 95 29.75 0.06 13.06
N ALA A 96 28.43 -0.08 13.26
CA ALA A 96 27.60 0.87 13.97
C ALA A 96 26.38 0.18 14.59
N ALA A 97 26.00 0.63 15.79
CA ALA A 97 24.76 0.24 16.45
C ALA A 97 24.11 1.49 17.06
N ALA A 98 22.82 1.68 16.81
CA ALA A 98 22.05 2.78 17.34
C ALA A 98 20.69 2.27 17.84
N THR A 99 20.20 2.89 18.91
CA THR A 99 18.84 2.68 19.40
C THR A 99 18.15 4.03 19.33
N ASP A 100 17.11 4.10 18.51
CA ASP A 100 16.32 5.31 18.32
C ASP A 100 14.95 5.15 18.97
N ASP A 101 14.58 6.09 19.83
CA ASP A 101 13.23 6.18 20.36
C ASP A 101 12.27 6.63 19.24
N LYS A 102 11.42 5.71 18.78
CA LYS A 102 10.41 5.99 17.76
C LYS A 102 9.05 6.19 18.39
N LYS A 103 8.52 7.41 18.27
CA LYS A 103 7.14 7.73 18.66
C LYS A 103 6.23 7.69 17.44
N THR A 104 5.17 6.89 17.51
CA THR A 104 4.11 6.90 16.49
C THR A 104 2.92 7.67 17.04
N ALA A 105 2.51 8.72 16.35
CA ALA A 105 1.33 9.50 16.73
C ALA A 105 0.05 8.68 16.48
N ALA A 106 -0.99 8.99 17.26
CA ALA A 106 -2.32 8.44 17.00
C ALA A 106 -2.81 8.88 15.60
N PRO A 107 -3.57 8.03 14.89
CA PRO A 107 -4.16 8.43 13.62
C PRO A 107 -5.15 9.57 13.84
N LEU A 108 -5.21 10.49 12.87
CA LEU A 108 -6.21 11.54 12.86
C LEU A 108 -7.64 10.96 12.81
N PRO A 109 -8.65 11.71 13.31
CA PRO A 109 -10.06 11.42 13.10
C PRO A 109 -10.40 11.11 11.62
N PHE A 110 -11.45 10.30 11.45
CA PHE A 110 -11.88 9.91 10.12
C PHE A 110 -12.52 11.07 9.34
N ASN A 111 -12.05 11.29 8.12
CA ASN A 111 -12.89 11.84 7.06
C ASN A 111 -13.69 10.72 6.38
N LEU A 112 -14.65 11.07 5.53
CA LEU A 112 -15.55 10.08 4.90
C LEU A 112 -14.78 9.04 4.08
N VAL A 113 -13.79 9.46 3.29
CA VAL A 113 -13.03 8.55 2.41
C VAL A 113 -12.23 7.54 3.23
N ARG A 114 -11.54 7.99 4.29
CA ARG A 114 -10.77 7.09 5.17
C ARG A 114 -11.67 6.15 5.94
N LEU A 115 -12.84 6.61 6.39
CA LEU A 115 -13.84 5.74 7.01
C LEU A 115 -14.32 4.67 6.03
N GLN A 116 -14.71 5.05 4.82
CA GLN A 116 -15.15 4.11 3.78
C GLN A 116 -14.06 3.08 3.44
N GLN A 117 -12.80 3.50 3.34
CA GLN A 117 -11.66 2.59 3.14
C GLN A 117 -11.48 1.64 4.33
N TYR A 118 -11.55 2.15 5.56
CA TYR A 118 -11.43 1.36 6.78
C TYR A 118 -12.54 0.31 6.87
N MET A 119 -13.79 0.72 6.66
CA MET A 119 -14.95 -0.16 6.72
C MET A 119 -14.94 -1.20 5.59
N ASN A 120 -14.46 -0.83 4.40
CA ASN A 120 -14.24 -1.80 3.33
C ASN A 120 -13.16 -2.82 3.69
N LYS A 121 -12.00 -2.37 4.19
CA LYS A 121 -10.89 -3.26 4.55
C LYS A 121 -11.30 -4.25 5.63
N LYS A 122 -11.91 -3.74 6.72
CA LYS A 122 -12.23 -4.49 7.94
C LYS A 122 -13.53 -5.29 7.83
N PHE A 123 -14.56 -4.74 7.19
CA PHE A 123 -15.92 -5.31 7.21
C PHE A 123 -16.51 -5.57 5.81
N LYS A 124 -15.73 -5.36 4.73
CA LYS A 124 -16.18 -5.54 3.34
C LYS A 124 -17.40 -4.71 2.95
N MET A 125 -17.66 -3.62 3.68
CA MET A 125 -18.74 -2.70 3.35
C MET A 125 -18.40 -1.90 2.09
N THR A 126 -19.39 -1.68 1.23
CA THR A 126 -19.23 -0.76 0.11
C THR A 126 -19.15 0.68 0.61
N ALA A 127 -18.56 1.57 -0.18
CA ALA A 127 -18.54 2.99 0.11
C ALA A 127 -19.95 3.56 0.32
N GLN A 128 -20.90 3.12 -0.51
CA GLN A 128 -22.31 3.52 -0.41
C GLN A 128 -22.95 3.05 0.89
N LYS A 129 -22.82 1.76 1.25
CA LYS A 129 -23.39 1.23 2.50
C LYS A 129 -22.86 1.97 3.73
N THR A 130 -21.57 2.30 3.73
CA THR A 130 -20.95 3.10 4.80
C THR A 130 -21.55 4.50 4.85
N LEU A 131 -21.70 5.17 3.70
CA LEU A 131 -22.33 6.49 3.62
C LEU A 131 -23.78 6.45 4.14
N ASP A 132 -24.58 5.47 3.72
CA ASP A 132 -25.98 5.35 4.13
C ASP A 132 -26.12 5.18 5.66
N ILE A 133 -25.26 4.37 6.27
CA ILE A 133 -25.25 4.19 7.73
C ILE A 133 -24.84 5.48 8.43
N THR A 134 -23.78 6.16 7.96
CA THR A 134 -23.38 7.44 8.55
C THR A 134 -24.47 8.52 8.39
N GLN A 135 -25.24 8.48 7.30
CA GLN A 135 -26.39 9.39 7.10
C GLN A 135 -27.44 9.16 8.19
N GLN A 136 -27.79 7.90 8.47
CA GLN A 136 -28.72 7.56 9.55
C GLN A 136 -28.19 7.99 10.93
N LEU A 137 -26.92 7.73 11.22
CA LEU A 137 -26.27 8.14 12.47
C LEU A 137 -26.32 9.67 12.65
N ARG A 138 -26.10 10.43 11.58
CA ARG A 138 -26.12 11.89 11.62
C ARG A 138 -27.52 12.49 11.71
N GLU A 139 -28.47 11.98 10.92
CA GLU A 139 -29.78 12.61 10.76
C GLU A 139 -30.79 12.14 11.78
N LYS A 140 -30.90 10.81 11.95
CA LYS A 140 -31.89 10.19 12.83
C LYS A 140 -31.41 10.16 14.27
N TYR A 141 -30.18 9.70 14.49
CA TYR A 141 -29.68 9.45 15.85
C TYR A 141 -28.85 10.60 16.43
N LYS A 142 -28.46 11.59 15.61
CA LYS A 142 -27.57 12.70 15.98
C LYS A 142 -26.28 12.25 16.71
N ALA A 143 -25.80 11.05 16.40
CA ALA A 143 -24.71 10.40 17.11
C ALA A 143 -23.31 10.79 16.60
N ILE A 144 -23.24 11.41 15.41
CA ILE A 144 -21.99 11.84 14.78
C ILE A 144 -22.14 13.24 14.17
N THR A 145 -21.01 13.89 13.92
CA THR A 145 -20.91 15.17 13.20
C THR A 145 -21.16 14.99 11.69
N TYR A 146 -21.04 16.08 10.92
CA TYR A 146 -21.32 16.07 9.47
C TYR A 146 -20.59 14.93 8.72
N ASN A 147 -21.37 14.03 8.12
CA ASN A 147 -20.89 12.73 7.64
C ASN A 147 -20.27 12.75 6.22
N ARG A 148 -20.16 13.93 5.58
CA ARG A 148 -19.59 14.08 4.23
C ARG A 148 -18.33 14.96 4.20
N SER A 149 -17.71 15.18 5.36
CA SER A 149 -16.45 15.92 5.47
C SER A 149 -15.29 15.17 4.81
N ASP A 150 -14.43 15.90 4.10
CA ASP A 150 -13.11 15.47 3.63
C ASP A 150 -11.98 15.85 4.61
N CYS A 151 -12.28 16.64 5.64
CA CYS A 151 -11.33 17.06 6.68
C CYS A 151 -11.15 15.99 7.78
N SER A 152 -9.90 15.80 8.20
CA SER A 152 -9.50 14.91 9.29
C SER A 152 -9.10 15.66 10.58
N TYR A 153 -9.27 16.98 10.61
CA TYR A 153 -8.98 17.83 11.76
C TYR A 153 -10.26 18.31 12.43
N LEU A 154 -10.14 18.66 13.71
CA LEU A 154 -11.18 19.31 14.51
C LEU A 154 -10.73 20.75 14.79
N SER A 155 -11.68 21.64 15.06
CA SER A 155 -11.34 23.02 15.45
C SER A 155 -10.92 23.10 16.91
N ASP A 156 -10.22 24.19 17.26
CA ASP A 156 -9.79 24.44 18.63
C ASP A 156 -10.99 24.67 19.58
N GLU A 157 -12.14 25.15 19.08
CA GLU A 157 -13.34 25.24 19.92
C GLU A 157 -13.81 23.86 20.38
N GLN A 158 -13.80 22.86 19.48
CA GLN A 158 -14.21 21.49 19.80
C GLN A 158 -13.28 20.83 20.83
N PHE A 159 -12.04 21.29 20.96
CA PHE A 159 -11.13 20.81 21.99
C PHE A 159 -11.63 21.17 23.40
N SER A 160 -12.25 22.33 23.57
CA SER A 160 -12.81 22.76 24.87
C SER A 160 -14.05 21.96 25.30
N GLU A 161 -14.73 21.32 24.35
CA GLU A 161 -15.90 20.47 24.58
C GLU A 161 -15.55 18.98 24.73
N ALA A 162 -14.28 18.61 24.55
CA ALA A 162 -13.82 17.25 24.70
C ALA A 162 -13.90 16.82 26.19
N PRO A 163 -14.34 15.58 26.48
CA PRO A 163 -14.48 15.08 27.84
C PRO A 163 -13.14 14.86 28.56
#